data_AF-A0A1A6HNU6-F1
#
_entry.id   AF-A0A1A6HNU6-F1
#
_cell.length_a   1.000
_cell.length_b   1.000
_cell.length_c   1.000
_cell.angle_alpha   90.00
_cell.angle_beta   90.00
_cell.angle_gamma   90.00
#
_symmetry.space_group_name_H-M   'P 1'
#
loop_
_entity.id
_entity.type
_entity.pdbx_description
1 polymer ?
#
loop_
_entity_poly.entity_id
_entity_poly.type
_entity_poly.pdbx_seq_one_letter_code
_entity_poly.pdbx_strand_id
1 'polypeptide(L)'
;AEFSELNLAAYVTGGCMVDMQVVRNGTKIVRSFKPDFILVRQHAYSMALAEDYRSLVIGLQYGGLPAVNSLYSVYNFCSKPWVFSQLIKIFHSLGPEKFPLVEQTFFPNHKPMIQSSYYEKLQALHSHQELFVSWHIHRIMMNSSSLRNPSGTDLVILEVPSVPDVNDTASHPNLAGKKLD
;
A
#
# COMPACT_ATOMS: atom_id res chain seq x y z
N ALA A 1 7.30 -7.02 7.17
CA ALA A 1 6.36 -6.67 8.26
C ALA A 1 4.97 -6.52 7.65
N GLU A 2 3.91 -6.65 8.43
CA GLU A 2 2.53 -6.59 7.93
C GLU A 2 1.73 -5.44 8.54
N PHE A 3 0.65 -5.01 7.90
CA PHE A 3 -0.30 -4.05 8.49
C PHE A 3 -0.89 -4.53 9.82
N SER A 4 -0.97 -5.86 10.03
CA SER A 4 -1.34 -6.51 11.29
C SER A 4 -0.34 -6.24 12.44
N GLU A 5 0.92 -5.94 12.13
CA GLU A 5 2.00 -5.64 13.08
C GLU A 5 2.17 -4.13 13.33
N LEU A 6 1.42 -3.27 12.62
CA LEU A 6 1.71 -1.83 12.54
C LEU A 6 0.64 -0.95 13.21
N ASN A 7 1.10 0.09 13.87
CA ASN A 7 0.31 1.24 14.29
C ASN A 7 1.08 2.54 13.95
N LEU A 8 0.45 3.70 14.07
CA LEU A 8 1.12 4.98 13.81
C LEU A 8 0.49 6.16 14.56
N ALA A 9 1.28 7.22 14.71
CA ALA A 9 0.81 8.56 15.01
C ALA A 9 1.32 9.55 13.95
N ALA A 10 0.43 10.32 13.34
CA ALA A 10 0.76 11.27 12.28
C ALA A 10 0.46 12.71 12.70
N TYR A 11 1.38 13.62 12.43
CA TYR A 11 1.36 15.00 12.91
C TYR A 11 1.64 15.98 11.77
N VAL A 12 0.83 17.04 11.66
CA VAL A 12 0.89 18.04 10.57
C VAL A 12 2.30 18.62 10.34
N THR A 13 3.07 18.83 11.41
CA THR A 13 4.44 19.35 11.35
C THR A 13 5.51 18.32 11.75
N GLY A 14 5.11 17.15 12.27
CA GLY A 14 6.02 16.13 12.80
C GLY A 14 6.26 14.94 11.87
N GLY A 15 5.53 14.85 10.76
CA GLY A 15 5.50 13.68 9.88
C GLY A 15 4.75 12.50 10.49
N CYS A 16 5.04 11.29 10.01
CA CYS A 16 4.52 10.05 10.58
C CYS A 16 5.55 9.42 11.53
N MET A 17 5.11 8.95 12.68
CA MET A 17 5.82 7.98 13.51
C MET A 17 5.09 6.65 13.42
N VAL A 18 5.80 5.58 13.08
CA VAL A 18 5.25 4.24 12.87
C VAL A 18 5.77 3.32 13.98
N ASP A 19 4.85 2.61 14.63
CA ASP A 19 5.13 1.60 15.65
C ASP A 19 4.99 0.20 15.02
N MET A 20 6.04 -0.59 15.08
CA MET A 20 6.05 -2.00 14.66
C MET A 20 6.10 -2.92 15.87
N GLN A 21 5.03 -3.69 16.09
CA GLN A 21 4.93 -4.72 17.13
C GLN A 21 5.34 -6.08 16.58
N VAL A 22 6.45 -6.64 17.09
CA VAL A 22 6.95 -7.97 16.74
C VAL A 22 6.97 -8.85 18.00
N VAL A 23 6.48 -10.08 17.90
CA VAL A 23 6.62 -11.07 18.98
C VAL A 23 7.94 -11.81 18.84
N ARG A 24 8.78 -11.80 19.89
CA ARG A 24 10.00 -12.60 19.99
C ARG A 24 9.99 -13.38 21.30
N ASN A 25 10.15 -14.71 21.23
CA ASN A 25 10.14 -15.62 22.39
C ASN A 25 8.92 -15.44 23.31
N GLY A 26 7.75 -15.15 22.74
CA GLY A 26 6.51 -14.86 23.48
C GLY A 26 6.40 -13.43 24.01
N THR A 27 7.49 -12.66 24.08
CA THR A 27 7.48 -11.25 24.46
C THR A 27 7.06 -10.36 23.28
N LYS A 28 6.11 -9.46 23.51
CA LYS A 28 5.77 -8.38 22.57
C LYS A 28 6.83 -7.28 22.66
N ILE A 29 7.50 -6.98 21.55
CA ILE A 29 8.47 -5.88 21.43
C ILE A 29 7.91 -4.87 20.45
N VAL A 30 7.89 -3.59 20.82
CA VAL A 30 7.53 -2.48 19.92
C VAL A 30 8.80 -1.74 19.51
N ARG A 31 8.91 -1.37 18.24
CA ARG A 31 9.93 -0.46 17.71
C ARG A 31 9.27 0.69 17.00
N SER A 32 9.51 1.91 17.47
CA SER A 32 9.00 3.15 16.90
C SER A 32 10.06 3.79 15.99
N PHE A 33 9.67 4.25 14.81
CA PHE A 33 10.58 4.84 13.82
C PHE A 33 9.84 5.85 12.91
N LYS A 34 10.60 6.60 12.10
CA LYS A 34 10.06 7.54 11.10
C LYS A 34 10.56 7.13 9.72
N PRO A 35 9.72 6.48 8.89
CA PRO A 35 10.16 6.05 7.57
C PRO A 35 10.12 7.19 6.55
N ASP A 36 11.10 7.22 5.65
CA ASP A 36 11.14 8.19 4.54
C ASP A 36 10.25 7.74 3.36
N PHE A 37 10.05 6.42 3.20
CA PHE A 37 9.35 5.84 2.04
C PHE A 37 8.65 4.51 2.36
N ILE A 38 7.54 4.23 1.67
CA ILE A 38 6.74 2.99 1.83
C ILE A 38 6.60 2.23 0.49
N LEU A 39 6.93 0.94 0.48
CA LEU A 39 6.58 0.02 -0.61
C LEU A 39 5.39 -0.88 -0.18
N VAL A 40 4.20 -0.55 -0.69
CA VAL A 40 2.95 -1.22 -0.33
C VAL A 40 2.77 -2.52 -1.13
N ARG A 41 2.73 -3.64 -0.40
CA ARG A 41 2.67 -5.01 -0.94
C ARG A 41 1.67 -5.91 -0.22
N GLN A 42 0.79 -5.35 0.61
CA GLN A 42 -0.30 -6.08 1.27
C GLN A 42 -1.63 -5.41 0.94
N HIS A 43 -2.73 -6.17 0.93
CA HIS A 43 -4.06 -5.61 0.73
C HIS A 43 -4.47 -4.83 1.98
N ALA A 44 -4.76 -3.53 1.84
CA ALA A 44 -5.19 -2.68 2.95
C ALA A 44 -6.66 -2.90 3.39
N TYR A 45 -7.38 -3.80 2.74
CA TYR A 45 -8.76 -4.16 3.05
C TYR A 45 -9.11 -5.55 2.49
N SER A 46 -9.69 -6.41 3.32
CA SER A 46 -10.13 -7.76 2.94
C SER A 46 -11.41 -8.16 3.68
N MET A 47 -12.54 -8.22 2.96
CA MET A 47 -13.81 -8.68 3.54
C MET A 47 -13.77 -10.17 3.91
N ALA A 48 -13.00 -10.99 3.18
CA ALA A 48 -12.90 -12.43 3.41
C ALA A 48 -12.12 -12.79 4.70
N LEU A 49 -11.16 -11.95 5.09
CA LEU A 49 -10.37 -12.10 6.32
C LEU A 49 -10.87 -11.20 7.46
N ALA A 50 -11.90 -10.37 7.21
CA ALA A 50 -12.37 -9.30 8.09
C ALA A 50 -11.29 -8.27 8.49
N GLU A 51 -10.30 -8.07 7.61
CA GLU A 51 -9.18 -7.16 7.83
C GLU A 51 -9.46 -5.76 7.23
N ASP A 52 -9.21 -4.71 8.01
CA ASP A 52 -9.40 -3.32 7.59
C ASP A 52 -8.26 -2.43 8.08
N TYR A 53 -7.32 -2.15 7.17
CA TYR A 53 -6.13 -1.32 7.41
C TYR A 53 -6.23 0.05 6.71
N ARG A 54 -7.44 0.44 6.26
CA ARG A 54 -7.68 1.72 5.57
C ARG A 54 -7.33 2.91 6.47
N SER A 55 -7.51 2.77 7.78
CA SER A 55 -7.06 3.73 8.80
C SER A 55 -5.54 3.96 8.78
N LEU A 56 -4.75 2.90 8.64
CA LEU A 56 -3.28 3.01 8.51
C LEU A 56 -2.91 3.71 7.20
N VAL A 57 -3.55 3.36 6.07
CA VAL A 57 -3.29 4.03 4.78
C VAL A 57 -3.63 5.52 4.84
N ILE A 58 -4.74 5.90 5.50
CA ILE A 58 -5.08 7.31 5.76
C ILE A 58 -4.00 7.97 6.63
N GLY A 59 -3.56 7.32 7.71
CA GLY A 59 -2.56 7.86 8.63
C GLY A 59 -1.18 8.08 8.00
N LEU A 60 -0.70 7.13 7.20
CA LEU A 60 0.52 7.25 6.41
C LEU A 60 0.43 8.41 5.39
N GLN A 61 -0.75 8.59 4.76
CA GLN A 61 -1.00 9.68 3.82
C GLN A 61 -1.12 11.04 4.51
N TYR A 62 -1.68 11.08 5.73
CA TYR A 62 -1.78 12.28 6.57
C TYR A 62 -0.41 12.71 7.09
N GLY A 63 0.46 11.75 7.41
CA GLY A 63 1.87 11.98 7.77
C GLY A 63 2.78 12.38 6.59
N GLY A 64 2.22 12.58 5.40
CA GLY A 64 2.93 13.09 4.21
C GLY A 64 3.84 12.08 3.50
N LEU A 65 3.76 10.79 3.82
CA LEU A 65 4.75 9.81 3.36
C LEU A 65 4.60 9.46 1.86
N PRO A 66 5.71 9.49 1.08
CA PRO A 66 5.72 8.99 -0.29
C PRO A 66 5.66 7.45 -0.31
N ALA A 67 4.98 6.89 -1.31
CA ALA A 67 4.80 5.45 -1.43
C ALA A 67 4.68 4.95 -2.87
N VAL A 68 5.04 3.69 -3.09
CA VAL A 68 4.75 2.91 -4.30
C VAL A 68 3.93 1.65 -3.92
N ASN A 69 2.77 1.40 -4.51
CA ASN A 69 1.94 2.37 -5.25
C ASN A 69 1.48 3.50 -4.32
N SER A 70 1.11 4.66 -4.87
CA SER A 70 0.77 5.84 -4.06
C SER A 70 -0.37 5.55 -3.08
N LEU A 71 -0.31 6.09 -1.86
CA LEU A 71 -1.30 5.80 -0.81
C LEU A 71 -2.73 6.18 -1.25
N TYR A 72 -2.88 7.26 -2.02
CA TYR A 72 -4.12 7.59 -2.74
C TYR A 72 -4.64 6.43 -3.60
N SER A 73 -3.79 5.80 -4.43
CA SER A 73 -4.19 4.64 -5.24
C SER A 73 -4.52 3.42 -4.39
N VAL A 74 -3.73 3.13 -3.35
CA VAL A 74 -3.98 2.01 -2.41
C VAL A 74 -5.34 2.15 -1.73
N TYR A 75 -5.68 3.35 -1.25
CA TYR A 75 -6.97 3.65 -0.65
C TYR A 75 -8.13 3.46 -1.65
N ASN A 76 -7.98 3.99 -2.87
CA ASN A 76 -8.98 3.80 -3.94
C ASN A 76 -9.14 2.33 -4.36
N PHE A 77 -8.08 1.51 -4.26
CA PHE A 77 -8.12 0.07 -4.58
C PHE A 77 -8.83 -0.79 -3.53
N CYS A 78 -9.20 -0.24 -2.36
CA CYS A 78 -9.92 -0.96 -1.33
C CYS A 78 -11.39 -1.30 -1.69
N SER A 79 -11.92 -0.81 -2.83
CA SER A 79 -13.25 -1.16 -3.32
C SER A 79 -13.18 -1.71 -4.75
N LYS A 80 -13.41 -3.02 -4.92
CA LYS A 80 -13.39 -3.69 -6.23
C LYS A 80 -14.35 -3.02 -7.25
N PRO A 81 -15.62 -2.68 -6.91
CA PRO A 81 -16.51 -1.96 -7.83
C PRO A 81 -16.02 -0.53 -8.18
N TRP A 82 -15.37 0.17 -7.25
CA TRP A 82 -14.83 1.51 -7.50
C TRP A 82 -13.67 1.48 -8.51
N VAL A 83 -12.77 0.49 -8.40
CA VAL A 83 -11.72 0.25 -9.41
C VAL A 83 -12.35 -0.13 -10.74
N PHE A 84 -13.35 -1.03 -10.74
CA PHE A 84 -14.05 -1.44 -11.96
C PHE A 84 -14.72 -0.26 -12.69
N SER A 85 -15.23 0.73 -11.95
CA SER A 85 -15.79 1.96 -12.56
C SER A 85 -14.78 2.76 -13.40
N GLN A 86 -13.47 2.66 -13.10
CA GLN A 86 -12.42 3.27 -13.93
C GLN A 86 -12.20 2.47 -15.22
N LEU A 87 -12.34 1.14 -15.17
CA LEU A 87 -12.29 0.27 -16.36
C LEU A 87 -13.46 0.56 -17.30
N ILE A 88 -14.66 0.85 -16.76
CA ILE A 88 -15.83 1.27 -17.56
C ILE A 88 -15.55 2.59 -18.31
N LYS A 89 -14.81 3.55 -17.71
CA LYS A 89 -14.39 4.77 -18.42
C LYS A 89 -13.44 4.47 -19.58
N ILE A 90 -12.51 3.54 -19.39
CA ILE A 90 -11.58 3.09 -20.45
C ILE A 90 -12.36 2.37 -21.56
N PHE A 91 -13.31 1.50 -21.22
CA PHE A 91 -14.22 0.84 -22.15
C PHE A 91 -15.00 1.84 -23.01
N HIS A 92 -15.64 2.85 -22.41
CA HIS A 92 -16.36 3.89 -23.16
C HIS A 92 -15.44 4.77 -24.03
N SER A 93 -14.16 4.93 -23.66
CA SER A 93 -13.19 5.75 -24.40
C SER A 93 -12.51 5.00 -25.56
N LEU A 94 -12.33 3.68 -25.45
CA LEU A 94 -11.61 2.87 -26.43
C LEU A 94 -12.50 1.97 -27.29
N GLY A 95 -13.70 1.64 -26.81
CA GLY A 95 -14.63 0.71 -27.46
C GLY A 95 -14.28 -0.77 -27.19
N PRO A 96 -15.26 -1.69 -27.39
CA PRO A 96 -15.12 -3.11 -27.08
C PRO A 96 -14.02 -3.81 -27.88
N GLU A 97 -13.72 -3.35 -29.10
CA GLU A 97 -12.66 -3.94 -29.94
C GLU A 97 -11.24 -3.75 -29.37
N LYS A 98 -10.99 -2.61 -28.72
CA LYS A 98 -9.67 -2.25 -28.18
C LYS A 98 -9.54 -2.56 -26.69
N PHE A 99 -10.66 -2.59 -25.98
CA PHE A 99 -10.72 -2.91 -24.56
C PHE A 99 -11.97 -3.73 -24.25
N PRO A 100 -11.98 -5.05 -24.52
CA PRO A 100 -13.15 -5.90 -24.29
C PRO A 100 -13.37 -6.12 -22.78
N LEU A 101 -14.17 -5.25 -22.17
CA LEU A 101 -14.55 -5.35 -20.76
C LEU A 101 -15.71 -6.34 -20.59
N VAL A 102 -15.59 -7.24 -19.61
CA VAL A 102 -16.66 -8.19 -19.25
C VAL A 102 -17.86 -7.43 -18.69
N GLU A 103 -19.06 -7.70 -19.19
CA GLU A 103 -20.30 -7.12 -18.66
C GLU A 103 -20.51 -7.50 -17.18
N GLN A 104 -20.80 -6.51 -16.33
CA GLN A 104 -21.11 -6.72 -14.91
C GLN A 104 -22.18 -5.73 -14.45
N THR A 105 -23.10 -6.20 -13.61
CA THR A 105 -24.12 -5.36 -12.95
C THR A 105 -23.71 -5.10 -11.51
N PHE A 106 -23.58 -3.84 -11.12
CA PHE A 106 -23.36 -3.45 -9.72
C PHE A 106 -24.69 -3.22 -9.01
N PHE A 107 -24.86 -3.84 -7.84
CA PHE A 107 -26.00 -3.64 -6.96
C PHE A 107 -25.52 -3.02 -5.64
N PRO A 108 -26.01 -1.83 -5.23
CA PRO A 108 -25.60 -1.19 -3.96
C PRO A 108 -26.00 -1.95 -2.69
N ASN A 109 -26.97 -2.87 -2.80
CA ASN A 109 -27.46 -3.77 -1.76
C ASN A 109 -28.31 -4.89 -2.40
N HIS A 110 -28.79 -5.84 -1.60
CA HIS A 110 -29.52 -7.02 -2.08
C HIS A 110 -30.93 -6.76 -2.64
N LYS A 111 -31.58 -5.64 -2.31
CA LYS A 111 -33.01 -5.40 -2.66
C LYS A 111 -33.30 -5.48 -4.18
N PRO A 112 -32.51 -4.86 -5.09
CA PRO A 112 -32.71 -5.00 -6.54
C PRO A 112 -32.33 -6.38 -7.12
N MET A 113 -31.73 -7.29 -6.36
CA MET A 113 -31.17 -8.55 -6.90
C MET A 113 -32.21 -9.65 -7.18
N ILE A 114 -33.52 -9.35 -7.09
CA ILE A 114 -34.62 -10.33 -7.05
C ILE A 114 -35.19 -10.67 -8.45
N GLN A 115 -34.83 -9.93 -9.51
CA GLN A 115 -35.65 -9.83 -10.73
C GLN A 115 -35.13 -10.31 -12.11
N SER A 116 -33.87 -10.55 -12.51
CA SER A 116 -32.62 -11.03 -11.89
C SER A 116 -32.54 -12.54 -11.62
N SER A 117 -32.43 -13.35 -12.69
CA SER A 117 -32.13 -14.80 -12.68
C SER A 117 -30.67 -15.11 -12.29
N TYR A 118 -30.21 -14.54 -11.18
CA TYR A 118 -28.79 -14.43 -10.82
C TYR A 118 -28.31 -15.39 -9.72
N TYR A 119 -29.21 -16.09 -9.01
CA TYR A 119 -28.86 -16.83 -7.78
C TYR A 119 -27.74 -17.86 -7.99
N GLU A 120 -27.82 -18.65 -9.07
CA GLU A 120 -26.77 -19.62 -9.46
C GLU A 120 -25.46 -18.93 -9.86
N LYS A 121 -25.55 -17.82 -10.60
CA LYS A 121 -24.38 -17.06 -11.07
C LYS A 121 -23.61 -16.43 -9.91
N LEU A 122 -24.27 -16.03 -8.83
CA LEU A 122 -23.63 -15.32 -7.71
C LEU A 122 -22.62 -16.18 -6.94
N GLN A 123 -22.88 -17.48 -6.74
CA GLN A 123 -21.95 -18.37 -6.04
C GLN A 123 -20.65 -18.58 -6.85
N ALA A 124 -20.77 -18.79 -8.16
CA ALA A 124 -19.62 -18.84 -9.07
C ALA A 124 -18.93 -17.47 -9.18
N LEU A 125 -19.69 -16.38 -9.27
CA LEU A 125 -19.12 -15.04 -9.46
C LEU A 125 -18.37 -14.54 -8.22
N HIS A 126 -18.85 -14.79 -6.99
CA HIS A 126 -18.11 -14.42 -5.77
C HIS A 126 -16.75 -15.13 -5.70
N SER A 127 -16.75 -16.45 -5.87
CA SER A 127 -15.52 -17.26 -5.81
C SER A 127 -14.54 -16.90 -6.94
N HIS A 128 -15.02 -16.72 -8.18
CA HIS A 128 -14.16 -16.32 -9.29
C HIS A 128 -13.75 -14.85 -9.29
N GLN A 129 -14.56 -13.89 -8.79
CA GLN A 129 -14.14 -12.49 -8.71
C GLN A 129 -13.11 -12.24 -7.60
N GLU A 130 -13.26 -12.89 -6.44
CA GLU A 130 -12.24 -12.89 -5.40
C GLU A 130 -10.89 -13.33 -6.00
N LEU A 131 -10.86 -14.48 -6.68
CA LEU A 131 -9.66 -15.00 -7.32
C LEU A 131 -9.14 -14.11 -8.46
N PHE A 132 -9.97 -13.73 -9.43
CA PHE A 132 -9.53 -13.04 -10.65
C PHE A 132 -9.12 -11.58 -10.40
N VAL A 133 -9.83 -10.88 -9.52
CA VAL A 133 -9.49 -9.50 -9.13
C VAL A 133 -8.34 -9.50 -8.12
N SER A 134 -8.23 -10.48 -7.21
CA SER A 134 -7.02 -10.64 -6.39
C SER A 134 -5.81 -10.91 -7.27
N TRP A 135 -5.86 -11.88 -8.20
CA TRP A 135 -4.77 -12.16 -9.14
C TRP A 135 -4.38 -10.95 -9.99
N HIS A 136 -5.33 -10.15 -10.49
CA HIS A 136 -4.99 -8.94 -11.25
C HIS A 136 -4.45 -7.80 -10.38
N ILE A 137 -5.04 -7.51 -9.21
CA ILE A 137 -4.49 -6.49 -8.31
C ILE A 137 -3.10 -6.90 -7.81
N HIS A 138 -2.92 -8.18 -7.43
CA HIS A 138 -1.63 -8.75 -7.07
C HIS A 138 -0.66 -8.61 -8.24
N ARG A 139 -1.00 -9.02 -9.46
CA ARG A 139 -0.13 -8.89 -10.65
C ARG A 139 0.20 -7.43 -11.01
N ILE A 140 -0.69 -6.47 -10.73
CA ILE A 140 -0.48 -5.03 -10.95
C ILE A 140 0.41 -4.42 -9.85
N MET A 141 0.27 -4.83 -8.59
CA MET A 141 1.09 -4.34 -7.45
C MET A 141 2.42 -5.08 -7.27
N MET A 142 2.53 -6.33 -7.75
CA MET A 142 3.63 -7.26 -7.46
C MET A 142 4.54 -7.55 -8.66
N ASN A 143 4.65 -6.64 -9.63
CA ASN A 143 5.47 -6.85 -10.83
C ASN A 143 6.98 -6.80 -10.54
N SER A 144 7.50 -7.84 -9.87
CA SER A 144 8.92 -8.09 -9.58
C SER A 144 9.12 -9.55 -9.17
N SER A 145 9.39 -10.42 -10.14
CA SER A 145 9.46 -11.88 -9.97
C SER A 145 10.58 -12.41 -9.06
N SER A 146 11.52 -11.54 -8.68
CA SER A 146 12.86 -11.88 -8.17
C SER A 146 13.06 -11.76 -6.65
N LEU A 147 12.06 -11.31 -5.89
CA LEU A 147 12.12 -11.14 -4.42
C LEU A 147 10.92 -11.84 -3.76
N ARG A 148 10.96 -13.17 -3.72
CA ARG A 148 9.95 -14.01 -3.02
C ARG A 148 10.57 -14.68 -1.80
N ASN A 149 10.19 -14.18 -0.63
CA ASN A 149 10.22 -14.91 0.63
C ASN A 149 8.99 -15.85 0.66
N PRO A 150 9.10 -17.15 1.02
CA PRO A 150 7.98 -18.09 1.03
C PRO A 150 6.79 -17.74 1.95
N SER A 151 6.88 -16.73 2.83
CA SER A 151 5.76 -16.25 3.67
C SER A 151 4.72 -15.39 2.93
N GLY A 152 5.12 -14.60 1.93
CA GLY A 152 4.22 -14.17 0.86
C GLY A 152 3.49 -12.81 0.91
N THR A 153 3.60 -11.94 1.93
CA THR A 153 2.99 -10.56 1.90
C THR A 153 3.71 -9.49 2.75
N ASP A 154 5.03 -9.35 2.64
CA ASP A 154 5.76 -8.28 3.36
C ASP A 154 5.43 -6.86 2.86
N LEU A 155 4.84 -6.01 3.70
CA LEU A 155 4.98 -4.56 3.58
C LEU A 155 6.46 -4.21 3.79
N VAL A 156 7.08 -3.62 2.76
CA VAL A 156 8.48 -3.21 2.80
C VAL A 156 8.52 -1.71 3.09
N ILE A 157 8.82 -1.35 4.33
CA ILE A 157 9.07 0.04 4.69
C ILE A 157 10.57 0.29 4.51
N LEU A 158 10.92 1.34 3.77
CA LEU A 158 12.30 1.69 3.48
C LEU A 158 12.66 2.97 4.25
N GLU A 159 13.44 2.78 5.32
CA GLU A 159 14.29 3.84 5.83
C GLU A 159 15.43 4.03 4.81
N VAL A 160 15.58 5.23 4.29
CA VAL A 160 16.73 5.58 3.45
C VAL A 160 17.76 6.16 4.41
N PRO A 161 18.97 5.58 4.55
CA PRO A 161 19.97 6.13 5.45
C PRO A 161 20.24 7.59 5.05
N SER A 162 20.04 8.51 6.01
CA SER A 162 20.11 9.94 5.75
C SER A 162 21.46 10.30 5.13
N VAL A 163 21.42 11.02 4.02
CA VAL A 163 22.64 11.56 3.41
C VAL A 163 23.26 12.52 4.44
N PRO A 164 24.50 12.29 4.90
CA PRO A 164 25.13 13.18 5.87
C PRO A 164 25.32 14.57 5.24
N ASP A 165 25.02 15.62 6.01
CA ASP A 165 25.18 17.00 5.55
C ASP A 165 26.63 17.26 5.13
N VAL A 166 26.80 17.79 3.91
CA VAL A 166 28.11 17.97 3.25
C VAL A 166 28.95 19.11 3.90
N ASN A 167 28.42 19.76 4.93
CA ASN A 167 28.98 20.98 5.52
C ASN A 167 30.08 20.76 6.59
N ASP A 168 30.31 19.54 7.07
CA ASP A 168 31.36 19.25 8.08
C ASP A 168 32.81 19.23 7.52
N THR A 169 33.05 19.89 6.38
CA THR A 169 34.37 20.03 5.74
C THR A 169 34.88 21.48 5.70
N ALA A 170 34.72 22.20 6.82
CA ALA A 170 35.09 23.62 6.96
C ALA A 170 36.06 23.95 8.11
N SER A 171 36.87 23.00 8.59
CA SER A 171 38.01 23.28 9.48
C SER A 171 39.23 23.73 8.66
N HIS A 172 39.42 25.05 8.54
CA HIS A 172 40.47 25.65 7.70
C HIS A 172 41.91 25.25 8.10
N PRO A 173 42.85 25.19 7.13
CA PRO A 173 44.21 24.75 7.38
C PRO A 173 45.05 25.81 8.10
N ASN A 174 45.83 25.37 9.09
CA ASN A 174 46.81 26.22 9.78
C ASN A 174 48.23 25.86 9.30
N LEU A 175 48.83 26.73 8.47
CA LEU A 175 50.24 26.64 8.09
C LEU A 175 50.90 28.03 8.08
N ALA A 176 52.20 28.05 8.40
CA ALA A 176 53.14 29.18 8.26
C ALA A 176 52.95 30.42 9.18
N GLY A 177 53.57 30.35 10.37
CA GLY A 177 54.90 30.98 10.49
C GLY A 177 55.08 32.22 11.38
N LYS A 178 55.71 32.00 12.54
CA LYS A 178 56.66 32.89 13.28
C LYS A 178 57.05 32.22 14.61
N LYS A 179 58.23 32.43 15.23
CA LYS A 179 59.58 32.83 14.77
C LYS A 179 60.52 32.79 16.00
N LEU A 180 61.68 32.11 15.91
CA LEU A 180 62.76 32.08 16.93
C LEU A 180 62.36 31.46 18.30
N ASP A 181 63.28 31.01 19.13
CA ASP A 181 64.76 30.89 18.98
C ASP A 181 65.22 29.44 18.70
#